data_AF-A0A1M6Y7M8-F1
#
_entry.id   AF-A0A1M6Y7M8-F1
#
_cell.length_a   1.000
_cell.length_b   1.000
_cell.length_c   1.000
_cell.angle_alpha   90.00
_cell.angle_beta   90.00
_cell.angle_gamma   90.00
#
_symmetry.space_group_name_H-M   'P 1'
#
loop_
_entity.id
_entity.type
_entity.pdbx_description
1 polymer ?
#
loop_
_entity_poly.entity_id
_entity_poly.type
_entity_poly.pdbx_seq_one_letter_code
_entity_poly.pdbx_strand_id
1 'polypeptide(L)'
;MLNFISLWEVDLNEYQFTKEDLAASMHAIRISDNKVYVGSKAIDQILIRIPALMPLGLLFFLLDKCMLGNPLYSLLAKNRYIIPIGKCTLDQCNNVAFSGSENVAKK
;
A
#
# COMPACT_ATOMS: atom_id res chain seq x y z
N MET A 1 -4.50 -18.30 -2.74
CA MET A 1 -3.52 -17.73 -3.67
C MET A 1 -3.53 -16.21 -3.50
N LEU A 2 -2.37 -15.57 -3.39
CA LEU A 2 -2.26 -14.11 -3.30
C LEU A 2 -2.02 -13.58 -4.73
N ASN A 3 -2.77 -12.56 -5.14
CA ASN A 3 -2.64 -11.93 -6.45
C ASN A 3 -2.30 -10.45 -6.27
N PHE A 4 -1.24 -9.99 -6.92
CA PHE A 4 -0.82 -8.59 -6.90
C PHE A 4 -1.27 -7.94 -8.20
N ILE A 5 -2.17 -6.97 -8.10
CA ILE A 5 -2.72 -6.24 -9.23
C ILE A 5 -2.43 -4.75 -9.02
N SER A 6 -1.94 -4.09 -10.07
CA SER A 6 -1.85 -2.64 -10.17
C SER A 6 -3.27 -2.06 -10.25
N LEU A 7 -3.81 -1.58 -9.12
CA LEU A 7 -5.09 -0.86 -9.12
C LEU A 7 -5.03 0.47 -9.91
N TRP A 8 -3.84 0.90 -10.31
CA TRP A 8 -3.63 2.08 -11.17
C TRP A 8 -4.18 1.94 -12.58
N GLU A 9 -4.34 0.72 -13.08
CA GLU A 9 -4.83 0.42 -14.44
C GLU A 9 -6.29 0.00 -14.45
N VAL A 10 -6.92 -0.11 -13.28
CA VAL A 10 -8.30 -0.59 -13.09
C VAL A 10 -9.25 0.60 -12.90
N ASP A 11 -10.50 0.46 -13.32
CA ASP A 11 -11.54 1.47 -13.09
C ASP A 11 -11.87 1.56 -11.58
N LEU A 12 -11.38 2.64 -10.94
CA LEU A 12 -11.44 2.83 -9.49
C LEU A 12 -12.86 3.11 -8.96
N ASN A 13 -13.81 3.41 -9.84
CA ASN A 13 -15.19 3.74 -9.48
C ASN A 13 -15.91 2.58 -8.77
N GLU A 14 -15.51 1.34 -9.06
CA GLU A 14 -16.07 0.14 -8.42
C GLU A 14 -15.71 0.05 -6.92
N TYR A 15 -14.58 0.63 -6.52
CA TYR A 15 -14.03 0.49 -5.17
C TYR A 15 -13.99 1.80 -4.36
N GLN A 16 -14.52 2.90 -4.94
CA GLN A 16 -14.58 4.23 -4.31
C GLN A 16 -13.21 4.78 -3.84
N PHE A 17 -12.11 4.36 -4.47
CA PHE A 17 -10.78 4.89 -4.16
C PHE A 17 -10.41 6.06 -5.07
N THR A 18 -9.79 7.08 -4.51
CA THR A 18 -9.09 8.09 -5.30
C THR A 18 -7.65 7.65 -5.59
N LYS A 19 -7.01 8.24 -6.61
CA LYS A 19 -5.60 7.94 -6.92
C LYS A 19 -4.67 8.38 -5.79
N GLU A 20 -5.07 9.43 -5.08
CA GLU A 20 -4.41 9.99 -3.91
C GLU A 20 -4.43 8.98 -2.75
N ASP A 21 -5.56 8.33 -2.51
CA ASP A 21 -5.69 7.29 -1.47
C ASP A 21 -4.76 6.09 -1.76
N LEU A 22 -4.75 5.64 -3.01
CA LEU A 22 -3.86 4.56 -3.50
C LEU A 22 -2.38 4.93 -3.36
N ALA A 23 -2.04 6.19 -3.60
CA ALA A 23 -0.69 6.70 -3.43
C ALA A 23 -0.30 6.86 -1.94
N ALA A 24 -1.27 7.07 -1.04
CA ALA A 24 -1.02 7.24 0.38
C ALA A 24 -0.76 5.92 1.12
N SER A 25 -1.46 4.84 0.76
CA SER A 25 -1.39 3.57 1.50
C SER A 25 -1.58 2.33 0.63
N MET A 26 -1.24 1.17 1.19
CA MET A 26 -1.42 -0.13 0.55
C MET A 26 -2.85 -0.63 0.78
N HIS A 27 -3.45 -1.17 -0.27
CA HIS A 27 -4.81 -1.69 -0.26
C HIS A 27 -4.78 -3.18 -0.58
N ALA A 28 -5.53 -3.97 0.17
CA ALA A 28 -5.72 -5.38 -0.09
C ALA A 28 -7.21 -5.70 -0.09
N ILE A 29 -7.66 -6.40 -1.13
CA ILE A 29 -9.04 -6.83 -1.26
C ILE A 29 -9.09 -8.33 -1.04
N ARG A 30 -9.94 -8.76 -0.11
CA ARG A 30 -10.18 -10.18 0.11
C ARG A 30 -11.31 -10.66 -0.80
N ILE A 31 -10.96 -11.47 -1.79
CA ILE A 31 -11.89 -11.96 -2.83
C ILE A 31 -13.09 -12.73 -2.26
N SER A 32 -12.94 -13.39 -1.09
CA SER A 32 -14.01 -14.20 -0.52
C SER A 32 -15.22 -13.40 -0.02
N ASP A 33 -15.03 -12.15 0.40
CA ASP A 33 -16.09 -11.32 0.99
C ASP A 33 -16.01 -9.85 0.58
N ASN A 34 -15.21 -9.53 -0.44
CA ASN A 34 -14.94 -8.18 -0.94
C ASN A 34 -14.57 -7.17 0.16
N LYS A 35 -13.99 -7.63 1.28
CA LYS A 35 -13.51 -6.72 2.32
C LYS A 35 -12.22 -6.07 1.88
N VAL A 36 -12.20 -4.74 2.00
CA VAL A 36 -11.01 -3.94 1.77
C VAL A 36 -10.27 -3.74 3.09
N TYR A 37 -8.97 -3.99 3.03
CA TYR A 37 -8.01 -3.73 4.10
C TYR A 37 -7.05 -2.64 3.61
N VAL A 38 -6.75 -1.68 4.48
CA VAL A 38 -5.92 -0.52 4.17
C VAL A 38 -4.76 -0.44 5.16
N GLY A 39 -3.58 -0.06 4.69
CA GLY A 39 -2.42 0.22 5.52
C GLY A 39 -1.84 -1.01 6.22
N SER A 40 -1.65 -0.93 7.54
CA SER A 40 -1.09 -2.03 8.35
C SER A 40 -1.92 -3.32 8.20
N LYS A 41 -3.25 -3.18 8.17
CA LYS A 41 -4.16 -4.32 8.02
C LYS A 41 -4.00 -5.02 6.66
N ALA A 42 -3.63 -4.29 5.61
CA ALA A 42 -3.32 -4.89 4.31
C ALA A 42 -2.04 -5.73 4.39
N ILE A 43 -1.03 -5.25 5.13
CA ILE A 43 0.22 -5.97 5.38
C ILE A 43 -0.04 -7.25 6.19
N ASP A 44 -0.86 -7.19 7.24
CA ASP A 44 -1.22 -8.37 8.04
C ASP A 44 -1.85 -9.46 7.17
N GLN A 45 -2.74 -9.06 6.25
CA GLN A 45 -3.35 -9.98 5.30
C GLN A 45 -2.33 -10.60 4.34
N ILE A 46 -1.26 -9.90 3.98
CA ILE A 46 -0.19 -10.47 3.16
C ILE A 46 0.65 -11.44 3.99
N LEU A 47 1.07 -11.02 5.18
CA LEU A 47 1.97 -11.79 6.05
C LEU A 47 1.36 -13.12 6.51
N ILE A 48 0.05 -13.15 6.83
CA ILE A 48 -0.62 -14.40 7.23
C ILE A 48 -0.69 -15.45 6.11
N ARG A 49 -0.54 -15.04 4.85
CA ARG A 49 -0.60 -15.92 3.67
C ARG A 49 0.77 -16.44 3.25
N ILE A 50 1.86 -15.91 3.80
CA ILE A 50 3.23 -16.33 3.49
C ILE A 50 3.79 -17.04 4.74
N PRO A 51 3.79 -18.38 4.80
CA PRO A 51 4.18 -19.13 6.01
C PRO A 51 5.58 -18.77 6.53
N ALA A 52 6.52 -18.50 5.62
CA ALA A 52 7.88 -18.09 5.96
C ALA A 52 7.94 -16.75 6.72
N LEU A 53 6.97 -15.86 6.51
CA LEU A 53 6.88 -14.55 7.16
C LEU A 53 5.93 -14.55 8.37
N MET A 54 5.38 -15.70 8.75
CA MET A 54 4.44 -15.80 9.87
C MET A 54 5.01 -15.27 11.20
N PRO A 55 6.28 -15.53 11.59
CA PRO A 55 6.83 -14.97 12.82
C PRO A 55 6.82 -13.43 12.83
N LEU A 56 7.10 -12.84 11.67
CA LEU A 56 7.05 -11.38 11.49
C LEU A 56 5.60 -10.87 11.52
N GLY A 57 4.67 -11.60 10.90
CA GLY A 57 3.24 -11.29 10.96
C GLY A 57 2.68 -11.30 12.38
N LEU A 58 3.12 -12.24 13.23
CA LEU A 58 2.72 -12.27 14.63
C LEU A 58 3.23 -11.04 15.40
N LEU A 59 4.48 -10.62 15.14
CA LEU A 59 5.05 -9.41 15.74
C LEU A 59 4.25 -8.17 15.31
N PHE A 60 3.94 -8.03 14.02
CA PHE A 60 3.12 -6.93 13.51
C PHE A 60 1.70 -6.92 14.08
N PHE A 61 1.08 -8.10 14.20
CA PHE A 61 -0.24 -8.23 14.81
C PHE A 61 -0.27 -7.76 16.28
N LEU A 62 0.79 -8.07 17.04
CA LEU A 62 0.95 -7.59 18.42
C LEU A 62 1.11 -6.06 18.46
N LEU A 63 1.89 -5.49 17.53
CA LEU A 63 2.04 -4.03 17.41
C LEU A 63 0.72 -3.33 17.04
N ASP A 64 -0.07 -3.92 16.14
CA ASP A 64 -1.38 -3.39 15.74
C ASP A 64 -2.37 -3.44 16.92
N LYS A 65 -2.33 -4.51 17.74
CA LYS A 65 -3.10 -4.60 19.00
C LYS A 65 -2.69 -3.54 20.03
N CYS A 66 -1.42 -3.16 20.08
CA CYS A 66 -0.95 -2.05 20.92
C CYS A 66 -1.26 -0.66 20.33
N MET A 67 -2.08 -0.56 19.27
CA MET A 67 -2.36 0.67 18.51
C MET A 67 -1.12 1.33 17.89
N LEU A 68 0.00 0.60 17.78
CA LEU A 68 1.26 1.09 17.20
C LEU A 68 1.45 0.69 15.74
N GLY A 69 0.62 -0.21 15.20
CA GLY A 69 0.76 -0.67 13.82
C GLY A 69 0.52 0.42 12.78
N ASN A 70 -0.50 1.28 12.97
CA ASN A 70 -0.78 2.41 12.09
C ASN A 70 0.33 3.49 12.04
N PRO A 71 0.87 4.00 13.16
CA PRO A 71 1.96 4.98 13.11
C PRO A 71 3.25 4.38 12.52
N LEU A 72 3.57 3.13 12.84
CA LEU A 72 4.70 2.42 12.25
C LEU A 72 4.53 2.28 10.73
N TYR A 73 3.34 1.86 10.29
CA TYR A 73 3.01 1.78 8.89
C TYR A 73 3.09 3.15 8.20
N SER A 74 2.57 4.21 8.82
CA SER A 74 2.61 5.56 8.25
C SER A 74 4.05 6.06 8.06
N LEU A 75 4.96 5.73 8.99
CA LEU A 75 6.38 6.05 8.86
C LEU A 75 7.01 5.33 7.64
N LEU A 76 6.72 4.04 7.48
CA LEU A 76 7.18 3.26 6.34
C LEU A 76 6.56 3.75 5.02
N ALA A 77 5.27 4.10 5.04
CA ALA A 77 4.55 4.59 3.88
C ALA A 77 5.05 5.96 3.41
N LYS A 78 5.45 6.85 4.33
CA LYS A 78 6.05 8.15 3.99
C LYS A 78 7.42 8.02 3.32
N ASN A 79 8.18 6.99 3.68
CA ASN A 79 9.52 6.77 3.15
C ASN A 79 9.53 5.87 1.90
N ARG A 80 8.36 5.44 1.41
CA ARG A 80 8.29 4.55 0.23
C ARG A 80 8.48 5.35 -1.05
N TYR A 81 9.39 4.89 -1.90
CA TYR A 81 9.46 5.36 -3.29
C TYR A 81 8.40 4.62 -4.12
N ILE A 82 7.50 5.37 -4.75
CA ILE A 82 6.54 4.81 -5.71
C ILE A 82 7.27 4.71 -7.05
N ILE A 83 7.55 3.49 -7.50
CA ILE A 83 8.17 3.25 -8.80
C ILE A 83 7.07 3.29 -9.86
N PRO A 84 7.09 4.22 -10.83
CA PRO A 84 6.10 4.29 -11.87
C PRO A 84 6.26 3.10 -12.83
N ILE A 85 5.28 2.18 -12.81
CA ILE A 85 5.22 1.05 -13.73
C ILE A 85 4.67 1.57 -15.07
N GLY A 86 5.33 1.26 -16.20
CA GLY A 86 4.90 1.66 -17.55
C GLY A 86 5.44 3.00 -18.08
N LYS A 87 6.30 3.70 -17.34
CA LYS A 87 6.98 4.94 -17.82
C LYS A 87 8.51 4.83 -17.93
N CYS A 88 9.06 3.63 -17.78
CA CYS A 88 10.48 3.40 -18.03
C CYS A 88 10.66 2.86 -19.45
N THR A 89 11.33 3.63 -20.31
CA THR A 89 11.93 3.13 -21.55
C THR A 89 13.32 2.55 -21.24
N LEU A 90 13.80 1.64 -22.10
CA LEU A 90 14.95 0.72 -21.90
C LEU A 90 16.21 1.31 -21.22
N ASP A 91 16.45 2.63 -21.31
CA ASP A 91 17.64 3.28 -20.74
C ASP A 91 17.35 4.39 -19.73
N GLN A 92 16.08 4.77 -19.51
CA GLN A 92 15.73 5.89 -18.62
C GLN A 92 14.39 5.66 -17.92
N CYS A 93 14.45 5.38 -16.62
CA CYS A 93 13.33 5.68 -15.75
C CYS A 93 13.38 7.19 -15.47
N ASN A 94 12.55 7.96 -16.17
CA ASN A 94 12.30 9.32 -15.74
C ASN A 94 11.69 9.23 -14.34
N ASN A 95 12.42 9.72 -13.34
CA ASN A 95 11.94 9.93 -11.98
C ASN A 95 10.88 11.02 -12.03
N VAL A 96 9.73 10.74 -12.66
CA VAL A 96 8.54 11.56 -12.52
C VAL A 96 8.05 11.25 -11.13
N ALA A 97 8.63 11.99 -10.16
CA ALA A 97 8.07 12.12 -8.84
C ALA A 97 6.57 12.34 -9.03
N PHE A 98 5.78 11.54 -8.34
CA PHE A 98 4.35 11.73 -8.24
C PHE A 98 4.06 13.22 -7.99
N SER A 99 3.62 13.94 -9.03
CA SER A 99 3.14 15.31 -8.90
C SER A 99 1.78 15.23 -8.24
N GLY A 100 1.83 15.11 -6.91
CA GLY A 100 0.70 14.99 -6.00
C GLY A 100 1.08 15.34 -4.56
N SER A 101 2.27 15.94 -4.35
CA SER A 101 2.67 16.54 -3.08
C SER A 101 3.17 17.98 -3.26
N GLU A 102 2.53 18.74 -4.14
CA GLU A 102 2.57 20.19 -4.06
C GLU A 102 1.36 20.60 -3.20
N ASN A 103 1.62 21.30 -2.09
CA ASN A 103 0.69 21.73 -1.04
C ASN A 103 0.55 20.84 0.21
N VAL A 104 1.67 20.49 0.85
CA VAL A 104 1.76 20.58 2.32
C VAL A 104 3.06 21.29 2.68
N ALA A 105 3.21 22.53 2.21
CA ALA A 105 4.17 23.48 2.71
C ALA A 105 3.42 24.48 3.59
N LYS A 106 3.76 24.46 4.89
CA LYS A 106 3.70 25.59 5.83
C LYS A 106 2.46 26.50 5.77
N LYS A 107 1.62 26.42 6.79
CA LYS A 107 1.25 27.61 7.56
C LYS A 107 1.00 27.25 9.02
#